data_AF-A0A1Q8LL17-F1
#
_entry.id   AF-A0A1Q8LL17-F1
#
_cell.length_a   1.000
_cell.length_b   1.000
_cell.length_c   1.000
_cell.angle_alpha   90.00
_cell.angle_beta   90.00
_cell.angle_gamma   90.00
#
_symmetry.space_group_name_H-M   'P 1'
#
loop_
_entity.id
_entity.type
_entity.pdbx_description
1 polymer ?
#
loop_
_entity_poly.entity_id
_entity_poly.type
_entity_poly.pdbx_seq_one_letter_code
_entity_poly.pdbx_strand_id
1 'polypeptide(L)' 'MSTHSNRGNGQGPPTTSEVVALLRRLDEIKAAGHDPAERTRWLADKADLIARIETAKAKGEL' A
#
# COMPACT_ATOMS: atom_id res chain seq x y z
N MET A 1 21.98 4.54 1.74
CA MET A 1 21.51 3.77 0.56
C MET A 1 20.26 3.02 0.98
N SER A 2 19.06 3.51 0.64
CA SER A 2 17.79 2.93 1.09
C SER A 2 17.24 1.98 0.03
N THR A 3 17.28 0.68 0.33
CA THR A 3 16.76 -0.40 -0.50
C THR A 3 15.24 -0.24 -0.67
N HIS A 4 14.83 0.25 -1.84
CA HIS A 4 13.44 0.19 -2.30
C HIS A 4 13.13 -1.25 -2.72
N SER A 5 12.90 -2.11 -1.74
CA SER A 5 12.48 -3.50 -1.95
C SER A 5 11.14 -3.70 -1.26
N ASN A 6 10.07 -3.24 -1.90
CA ASN A 6 8.72 -3.70 -1.54
C ASN A 6 7.96 -4.21 -2.77
N ARG A 7 8.67 -4.92 -3.65
CA ARG A 7 8.04 -5.80 -4.65
C ARG A 7 7.56 -7.05 -3.91
N GLY A 8 6.50 -6.90 -3.13
CA GLY A 8 5.81 -7.99 -2.47
C GLY A 8 5.06 -8.83 -3.50
N ASN A 9 5.79 -9.74 -4.14
CA ASN A 9 5.22 -10.90 -4.82
C ASN A 9 4.77 -11.91 -3.74
N GLY A 10 3.83 -11.49 -2.88
CA GLY A 10 3.44 -12.17 -1.63
C GLY A 10 1.94 -12.50 -1.62
N GLN A 11 1.63 -13.76 -1.88
CA GLN A 11 0.29 -14.35 -2.07
C GLN A 11 -0.53 -14.50 -0.76
N GLY A 12 -0.69 -13.43 0.02
CA GLY A 12 -1.42 -13.49 1.29
C GLY A 12 -2.14 -12.19 1.67
N PRO A 13 -3.05 -12.26 2.66
CA PRO A 13 -3.69 -11.08 3.23
C PRO A 13 -2.63 -10.05 3.63
N PRO A 14 -2.90 -8.75 3.42
CA PRO A 14 -1.96 -7.73 3.82
C PRO A 14 -1.84 -7.67 5.33
N THR A 15 -0.60 -7.56 5.80
CA THR A 15 -0.28 -7.47 7.22
C THR A 15 -0.60 -6.09 7.78
N THR A 16 -0.81 -6.01 9.10
CA THR A 16 -1.01 -4.72 9.79
C THR A 16 0.16 -3.75 9.54
N SER A 17 1.38 -4.26 9.44
CA SER A 17 2.58 -3.47 9.12
C SER A 17 2.53 -2.85 7.72
N GLU A 18 2.01 -3.57 6.71
CA GLU A 18 1.80 -3.05 5.36
C GLU A 18 0.76 -1.92 5.36
N VAL A 19 -0.33 -2.07 6.13
CA VAL A 19 -1.38 -1.04 6.26
C VAL A 19 -0.82 0.22 6.93
N VAL A 20 -0.08 0.08 8.05
CA VAL A 20 0.52 1.21 8.77
C VAL A 20 1.55 1.94 7.89
N ALA A 21 2.37 1.20 7.13
CA ALA A 21 3.32 1.80 6.19
C ALA A 21 2.62 2.62 5.10
N LEU A 22 1.49 2.13 4.56
CA LEU A 22 0.69 2.88 3.58
C LEU A 22 0.10 4.17 4.18
N LEU A 23 -0.44 4.09 5.40
CA LEU A 23 -1.01 5.26 6.09
C LEU A 23 0.04 6.33 6.37
N ARG A 24 1.24 5.93 6.79
CA ARG A 24 2.35 6.86 7.00
C ARG A 24 2.77 7.56 5.71
N ARG A 25 2.81 6.81 4.60
CA ARG A 25 3.11 7.36 3.27
C ARG A 25 2.02 8.33 2.79
N LEU A 26 0.78 8.14 3.24
CA LEU A 26 -0.35 9.06 3.00
C LEU A 26 -0.14 10.42 3.66
N ASP A 27 0.28 10.42 4.92
CA ASP A 27 0.63 11.65 5.65
C ASP A 27 1.82 12.37 5.00
N GLU A 28 2.84 11.62 4.58
CA GLU A 28 4.02 12.17 3.89
C GLU A 28 3.66 12.81 2.54
N ILE A 29 2.86 12.13 1.70
CA ILE A 29 2.39 12.67 0.41
C ILE A 29 1.49 13.89 0.61
N LYS A 30 0.60 13.86 1.61
CA LYS A 30 -0.31 14.98 1.93
C LYS A 30 0.47 16.19 2.44
N ALA A 31 1.49 15.99 3.26
CA ALA A 31 2.31 17.05 3.84
C ALA A 31 3.23 17.70 2.79
N ALA A 32 3.70 16.93 1.81
CA ALA A 32 4.77 17.37 0.92
C ALA A 32 4.27 17.96 -0.43
N GLY A 33 2.96 18.01 -0.68
CA GLY A 33 2.37 18.75 -1.81
C GLY A 33 2.91 18.31 -3.18
N HIS A 34 3.01 16.99 -3.40
CA HIS A 34 3.85 16.43 -4.47
C HIS A 34 3.14 15.98 -5.76
N ASP A 35 4.02 15.72 -6.73
CA ASP A 35 3.88 15.48 -8.17
C ASP A 35 2.74 14.51 -8.56
N PRO A 36 1.98 14.82 -9.62
CA PRO A 36 0.89 13.97 -10.10
C PRO A 36 1.29 12.53 -10.43
N ALA A 37 2.53 12.27 -10.86
CA ALA A 37 3.00 10.93 -11.19
C ALA A 37 3.23 10.09 -9.93
N GLU A 38 3.79 10.66 -8.87
CA GLU A 38 3.94 9.99 -7.57
C GLU A 38 2.58 9.71 -6.94
N ARG A 39 1.65 10.67 -7.02
CA ARG A 39 0.28 10.46 -6.56
C ARG A 39 -0.41 9.31 -7.32
N THR A 40 -0.18 9.21 -8.62
CA THR A 40 -0.77 8.15 -9.47
C THR A 40 -0.20 6.78 -9.10
N ARG A 41 1.13 6.66 -8.94
CA ARG A 41 1.77 5.41 -8.50
C ARG A 41 1.27 4.98 -7.12
N TRP A 42 1.13 5.93 -6.20
CA TRP A 42 0.60 5.66 -4.87
C TRP A 42 -0.86 5.20 -4.89
N LEU A 43 -1.71 5.81 -5.73
CA LEU A 43 -3.11 5.36 -5.89
C LEU A 43 -3.19 3.92 -6.39
N ALA A 44 -2.27 3.51 -7.28
CA ALA A 44 -2.17 2.13 -7.74
C ALA A 44 -1.77 1.18 -6.60
N ASP A 45 -0.74 1.54 -5.80
CA ASP A 45 -0.33 0.75 -4.63
C ASP A 45 -1.46 0.61 -3.59
N LYS A 46 -2.24 1.68 -3.38
CA LYS A 46 -3.41 1.63 -2.48
C LYS A 46 -4.52 0.73 -3.03
N ALA A 47 -4.81 0.81 -4.33
CA ALA A 47 -5.82 -0.02 -4.96
C ALA A 47 -5.47 -1.51 -4.86
N ASP A 48 -4.20 -1.86 -5.06
CA ASP A 48 -3.70 -3.23 -4.88
C ASP A 48 -3.89 -3.70 -3.43
N LEU A 49 -3.54 -2.88 -2.45
CA LEU A 49 -3.72 -3.22 -1.03
C LEU A 49 -5.20 -3.47 -0.68
N ILE A 50 -6.10 -2.61 -1.16
CA ILE A 50 -7.55 -2.77 -0.95
C ILE A 50 -8.04 -4.06 -1.61
N ALA A 51 -7.60 -4.36 -2.83
CA ALA A 51 -7.98 -5.60 -3.51
C ALA A 51 -7.51 -6.84 -2.72
N ARG A 52 -6.31 -6.78 -2.11
CA ARG A 52 -5.80 -7.85 -1.24
C ARG A 52 -6.61 -7.98 0.06
N ILE A 53 -7.02 -6.87 0.69
CA ILE A 53 -7.91 -6.88 1.88
C ILE A 53 -9.27 -7.49 1.53
N GLU A 54 -9.91 -7.03 0.46
CA GLU A 54 -11.23 -7.51 0.05
C GLU A 54 -11.17 -8.99 -0.35
N THR A 55 -10.09 -9.43 -1.00
CA THR A 55 -9.87 -10.84 -1.32
C THR A 55 -9.72 -11.69 -0.06
N ALA A 56 -8.94 -11.24 0.93
CA ALA A 56 -8.78 -11.94 2.21
C ALA A 56 -10.11 -12.01 2.99
N LYS A 57 -10.90 -10.93 2.95
CA LYS A 57 -12.21 -10.86 3.59
C LYS A 57 -13.19 -11.82 2.94
N ALA A 58 -13.19 -11.91 1.61
CA ALA A 58 -14.01 -12.87 0.86
C ALA A 58 -13.67 -14.33 1.17
N LYS A 59 -12.43 -14.61 1.58
CA LYS A 59 -11.97 -15.94 1.99
C LYS A 59 -12.17 -16.25 3.47
N GLY A 60 -12.54 -15.27 4.29
CA GLY A 60 -12.68 -15.43 5.75
C GLY A 60 -11.33 -15.50 6.50
N GLU A 61 -10.27 -14.94 5.93
CA GLU A 61 -8.90 -15.00 6.45
C GLU A 61 -8.48 -13.72 7.22
N LEU A 62 -9.44 -12.86 7.56
CA LEU A 62 -9.25 -11.55 8.21
C LEU A 62 -9.87 -11.49 9.61
#